data_AF-A0A2V6R585-F1
#
_entry.id   AF-A0A2V6R585-F1
#
_cell.length_a   1.000
_cell.length_b   1.000
_cell.length_c   1.000
_cell.angle_alpha   90.00
_cell.angle_beta   90.00
_cell.angle_gamma   90.00
#
_symmetry.space_group_name_H-M   'P 1'
#
loop_
_entity.id
_entity.type
_entity.pdbx_description
1 polymer ?
#
loop_
_entity_poly.entity_id
_entity_poly.type
_entity_poly.pdbx_seq_one_letter_code
_entity_poly.pdbx_strand_id
1 'polypeptide(L)'
;MSGLPVGKLRAEMLQAFLDKVPIRDPRVLVGPRVGEDAAVIALGERCLVATTDPITFATDEAAWYAVQVNVNDLAVRGARPRWFLVTLLLP
;
A
#
# COMPACT_ATOMS: atom_id res chain seq x y z
N MET A 1 6.98 14.53 -25.96
CA MET A 1 6.61 14.46 -24.52
C MET A 1 7.82 13.94 -23.78
N SER A 2 8.35 14.65 -22.79
CA SER A 2 9.36 14.07 -21.91
C SER A 2 8.73 12.92 -21.13
N GLY A 3 9.41 11.77 -21.07
CA GLY A 3 8.94 10.61 -20.31
C GLY A 3 8.90 10.89 -18.81
N LEU A 4 8.26 10.01 -18.05
CA LEU A 4 8.32 10.04 -16.59
C LEU A 4 9.76 9.75 -16.13
N PRO A 5 10.24 10.39 -15.05
CA PRO A 5 11.55 10.08 -14.49
C PRO A 5 11.59 8.64 -13.96
N VAL A 6 12.78 8.05 -13.92
CA VAL A 6 13.00 6.75 -13.28
C VAL A 6 12.66 6.84 -11.78
N GLY A 7 11.98 5.83 -11.25
CA GLY A 7 11.61 5.73 -9.84
C GLY A 7 10.13 5.97 -9.56
N LYS A 8 9.82 6.44 -8.34
CA LYS A 8 8.44 6.74 -7.93
C LYS A 8 7.89 7.98 -8.66
N LEU A 9 6.58 8.01 -8.86
CA LEU A 9 5.91 9.23 -9.35
C LEU A 9 6.15 10.40 -8.38
N ARG A 10 6.16 11.62 -8.92
CA ARG A 10 6.14 12.82 -8.07
C ARG A 10 4.85 12.82 -7.24
N ALA A 11 4.96 13.26 -5.99
CA ALA A 11 3.85 13.25 -5.03
C ALA A 11 2.59 13.92 -5.58
N GLU A 12 2.73 15.09 -6.21
CA GLU A 12 1.62 15.88 -6.73
C GLU A 12 0.90 15.14 -7.86
N MET A 13 1.67 14.42 -8.70
CA MET A 13 1.13 13.62 -9.78
C MET A 13 0.40 12.38 -9.24
N LEU A 14 0.98 11.69 -8.26
CA LEU A 14 0.33 10.55 -7.62
C LEU A 14 -0.99 10.99 -6.96
N GLN A 15 -0.97 12.07 -6.17
CA GLN A 15 -2.17 12.59 -5.53
C GLN A 15 -3.26 12.94 -6.55
N ALA A 16 -2.90 13.57 -7.68
CA ALA A 16 -3.85 13.88 -8.75
C ALA A 16 -4.50 12.64 -9.39
N PHE A 17 -3.86 11.47 -9.35
CA PHE A 17 -4.48 10.20 -9.75
C PHE A 17 -5.36 9.62 -8.64
N LEU A 18 -4.89 9.64 -7.40
CA LEU A 18 -5.64 9.13 -6.25
C LEU A 18 -6.95 9.90 -6.02
N ASP A 19 -6.94 11.23 -6.20
CA ASP A 19 -8.11 12.10 -6.06
C ASP A 19 -9.25 11.75 -7.02
N LYS A 20 -8.96 11.03 -8.11
CA LYS A 20 -9.97 10.58 -9.09
C LYS A 20 -10.71 9.32 -8.63
N VAL A 21 -10.27 8.68 -7.55
CA VAL A 21 -10.86 7.45 -7.02
C VAL A 21 -11.76 7.79 -5.83
N PRO A 22 -13.09 7.84 -6.00
CA PRO A 22 -13.99 8.18 -4.91
C PRO A 22 -14.03 7.05 -3.88
N ILE A 23 -13.82 7.40 -2.61
CA ILE A 23 -14.04 6.50 -1.49
C ILE A 23 -15.54 6.51 -1.18
N ARG A 24 -16.23 5.40 -1.45
CA ARG A 24 -17.69 5.28 -1.28
C ARG A 24 -18.11 4.57 0.00
N ASP A 25 -17.23 3.74 0.54
CA ASP A 25 -17.51 3.00 1.76
C ASP A 25 -17.12 3.86 2.98
N PRO A 26 -18.07 4.29 3.82
CA PRO A 26 -17.78 5.13 4.98
C PRO A 26 -16.94 4.43 6.04
N ARG A 27 -16.76 3.10 5.96
CA ARG A 27 -15.87 2.36 6.85
C ARG A 27 -14.40 2.61 6.55
N VAL A 28 -14.05 3.14 5.37
CA VAL A 28 -12.66 3.50 5.05
C VAL A 28 -12.31 4.78 5.80
N LEU A 29 -11.63 4.64 6.93
CA LEU A 29 -11.21 5.75 7.78
C LEU A 29 -9.98 6.47 7.21
N VAL A 30 -9.07 5.68 6.60
CA VAL A 30 -7.90 6.18 5.87
C VAL A 30 -7.89 5.49 4.52
N GLY A 31 -8.09 6.28 3.46
CA GLY A 31 -8.02 5.84 2.09
C GLY A 31 -6.72 6.25 1.40
N PRO A 32 -6.64 6.10 0.06
CA PRO A 32 -5.42 6.37 -0.67
C PRO A 32 -5.03 7.85 -0.62
N ARG A 33 -3.79 8.12 -0.19
CA ARG A 33 -3.19 9.46 -0.16
C ARG A 33 -1.66 9.32 -0.21
N VAL A 34 -0.98 10.33 -0.72
CA VAL A 34 0.47 10.43 -0.57
C VAL A 34 0.85 10.45 0.92
N GLY A 35 1.78 9.58 1.31
CA GLY A 35 2.31 9.50 2.68
C GLY A 35 1.56 8.54 3.60
N GLU A 36 0.55 7.82 3.09
CA GLU A 36 -0.12 6.74 3.84
C GLU A 36 0.42 5.38 3.40
N ASP A 37 0.84 4.56 4.36
CA ASP A 37 1.42 3.23 4.10
C ASP A 37 0.38 2.10 4.08
N ALA A 38 -0.83 2.34 4.60
CA ALA A 38 -1.89 1.33 4.61
C ALA A 38 -3.29 1.96 4.70
N ALA A 39 -4.27 1.27 4.12
CA ALA A 39 -5.68 1.61 4.33
C ALA A 39 -6.13 1.19 5.74
N VAL A 40 -7.01 1.99 6.34
CA VAL A 40 -7.62 1.69 7.64
C VAL A 40 -9.14 1.59 7.48
N ILE A 41 -9.71 0.45 7.85
CA ILE A 41 -11.12 0.11 7.65
C ILE A 41 -11.76 -0.23 8.99
N ALA A 42 -12.86 0.44 9.33
CA ALA A 42 -13.63 0.17 10.54
C ALA A 42 -14.38 -1.18 10.45
N LEU A 43 -14.22 -2.00 11.49
CA LEU A 43 -14.90 -3.27 11.71
C LEU A 43 -15.45 -3.32 13.15
N GLY A 44 -16.45 -2.50 13.42
CA GLY A 44 -17.03 -2.34 14.76
C GLY A 44 -16.02 -1.68 15.71
N GLU A 45 -15.70 -2.33 16.82
CA GLU A 45 -14.74 -1.82 17.83
C GLU A 45 -13.26 -1.94 17.41
N ARG A 46 -12.99 -2.55 16.25
CA ARG A 46 -11.62 -2.77 15.74
C ARG A 46 -11.45 -2.16 14.37
N CYS A 47 -10.21 -1.90 14.00
CA CYS A 47 -9.84 -1.55 12.64
C CYS A 47 -9.09 -2.70 11.97
N LEU A 48 -9.40 -2.95 10.71
CA LEU A 48 -8.54 -3.69 9.80
C LEU A 48 -7.58 -2.69 9.16
N VAL A 49 -6.29 -2.95 9.28
CA VAL A 49 -5.24 -2.22 8.56
C VAL A 49 -4.73 -3.14 7.46
N ALA A 50 -4.78 -2.66 6.22
CA ALA A 50 -4.46 -3.45 5.05
C ALA A 50 -3.52 -2.68 4.12
N THR A 51 -2.44 -3.35 3.72
CA THR A 51 -1.46 -2.87 2.74
C THR A 51 -1.18 -3.99 1.74
N THR A 52 -0.68 -3.62 0.57
CA THR A 52 -0.14 -4.55 -0.41
C THR A 52 0.96 -3.84 -1.20
N ASP A 53 2.15 -4.44 -1.22
CA ASP A 53 3.27 -3.96 -2.01
C ASP A 53 3.89 -5.12 -2.81
N PRO A 54 3.88 -5.05 -4.16
CA PRO A 54 4.59 -6.02 -4.97
C PRO A 54 6.09 -5.77 -4.89
N ILE A 55 6.86 -6.80 -4.56
CA ILE A 55 8.32 -6.74 -4.64
C ILE A 55 8.74 -6.96 -6.08
N THR A 56 9.35 -5.92 -6.65
CA THR A 56 9.89 -5.93 -8.00
C THR A 56 11.42 -5.80 -7.94
N PHE A 57 12.13 -6.38 -8.91
CA PHE A 57 13.59 -6.32 -9.08
C PHE A 57 14.46 -6.98 -8.00
N ALA A 58 13.93 -7.47 -6.88
CA ALA A 58 14.67 -8.29 -5.94
C ALA A 58 14.92 -9.68 -6.56
N THR A 59 16.17 -9.98 -6.91
CA THR A 59 16.56 -11.28 -7.48
C THR A 59 16.81 -12.34 -6.41
N ASP A 60 17.30 -11.90 -5.24
CA ASP A 60 17.55 -12.75 -4.09
C ASP A 60 16.57 -12.41 -2.96
N GLU A 61 16.17 -13.42 -2.19
CA GLU A 61 15.30 -13.28 -1.02
C GLU A 61 13.95 -12.56 -1.28
N ALA A 62 13.43 -12.59 -2.51
CA ALA A 62 12.19 -11.90 -2.88
C ALA A 62 11.01 -12.24 -1.96
N ALA A 63 10.91 -13.49 -1.52
CA ALA A 63 9.90 -13.93 -0.56
C ALA A 63 10.08 -13.31 0.84
N TRP A 64 11.31 -13.14 1.30
CA TRP A 64 11.62 -12.47 2.57
C TRP A 64 11.22 -11.00 2.50
N TYR A 65 11.63 -10.29 1.44
CA TYR A 65 11.24 -8.90 1.23
C TYR A 65 9.72 -8.74 1.08
N ALA A 66 9.05 -9.68 0.42
CA ALA A 66 7.59 -9.64 0.27
C ALA A 66 6.88 -9.62 1.63
N VAL A 67 7.39 -10.38 2.60
CA VAL A 67 6.85 -10.37 3.96
C VAL A 67 7.30 -9.12 4.72
N GLN A 68 8.60 -8.82 4.76
CA GLN A 68 9.14 -7.75 5.62
C GLN A 68 8.64 -6.36 5.22
N VAL A 69 8.57 -6.06 3.93
CA VAL A 69 8.10 -4.75 3.45
C VAL A 69 6.63 -4.54 3.81
N ASN A 70 5.77 -5.50 3.49
CA ASN A 70 4.34 -5.40 3.84
C ASN A 70 4.10 -5.37 5.35
N VAL A 71 4.91 -6.08 6.15
CA VAL A 71 4.82 -6.04 7.62
C VAL A 71 5.26 -4.69 8.18
N ASN A 72 6.29 -4.06 7.59
CA ASN A 72 6.75 -2.73 8.00
C ASN A 72 5.64 -1.69 7.88
N ASP A 73 4.90 -1.68 6.77
CA ASP A 73 3.78 -0.75 6.55
C ASP A 73 2.67 -0.92 7.59
N LEU A 74 2.41 -2.15 8.04
CA LEU A 74 1.48 -2.40 9.15
C LEU A 74 2.05 -1.89 10.49
N ALA A 75 3.35 -2.11 10.73
CA ALA A 75 4.00 -1.75 11.99
C ALA A 75 4.03 -0.23 12.21
N VAL A 76 4.33 0.56 11.17
CA VAL A 76 4.33 2.05 11.26
C VAL A 76 2.94 2.63 11.50
N ARG A 77 1.89 1.85 11.23
CA ARG A 77 0.48 2.18 11.56
C ARG A 77 0.04 1.66 12.93
N GLY A 78 0.93 1.05 13.71
CA GLY A 78 0.62 0.43 15.00
C GLY A 78 -0.26 -0.81 14.88
N ALA A 79 -0.39 -1.40 13.69
CA ALA A 79 -1.19 -2.59 13.47
C ALA A 79 -0.38 -3.86 13.76
N ARG A 80 -1.03 -4.85 14.37
CA ARG A 80 -0.45 -6.18 14.55
C ARG A 80 -0.73 -7.03 13.30
N PRO A 81 0.27 -7.52 12.57
CA PRO A 81 0.06 -8.41 11.43
C PRO A 81 -0.67 -9.70 11.84
N ARG A 82 -1.60 -10.16 10.99
CA ARG A 82 -2.44 -11.36 11.25
C ARG A 82 -2.51 -12.30 10.07
N TRP A 83 -2.57 -11.75 8.86
CA TRP A 83 -2.66 -12.46 7.60
C TRP A 83 -1.77 -11.78 6.57
N PHE A 84 -1.46 -12.48 5.49
CA PHE A 84 -0.67 -11.95 4.39
C PHE A 84 -1.40 -12.22 3.08
N LEU A 85 -1.66 -11.16 2.32
CA LEU A 85 -2.18 -11.22 0.97
C LEU A 85 -1.02 -10.93 0.01
N VAL A 86 -0.67 -11.91 -0.83
CA VAL A 86 0.48 -11.79 -1.73
C VAL A 86 0.04 -11.28 -3.10
N THR A 87 0.76 -10.29 -3.64
CA THR A 87 0.66 -9.87 -5.03
C THR A 87 1.81 -10.47 -5.82
N LEU A 88 1.51 -11.36 -6.77
CA LEU A 88 2.49 -11.98 -7.67
C LEU A 88 2.32 -11.43 -9.08
N LEU A 89 3.40 -10.91 -9.66
CA LEU A 89 3.46 -10.47 -11.05
C LEU A 89 4.23 -11.52 -11.83
N LEU A 90 3.49 -12.31 -12.62
CA LEU A 90 4.03 -13.36 -13.48
C LEU A 90 4.07 -12.87 -14.94
N PRO A 91 4.91 -13.45 -15.80
CA PRO A 91 4.84 -13.21 -17.24
C PRO A 91 3.47 -13.56 -17.85
#